data_AF-A0A938J7E2-F1
#
_entry.id   AF-A0A938J7E2-F1
#
_cell.length_a   1.000
_cell.length_b   1.000
_cell.length_c   1.000
_cell.angle_alpha   90.00
_cell.angle_beta   90.00
_cell.angle_gamma   90.00
#
_symmetry.space_group_name_H-M   'P 1'
#
loop_
_entity.id
_entity.type
_entity.pdbx_description
1 polymer ?
#
loop_
_entity_poly.entity_id
_entity_poly.type
_entity_poly.pdbx_seq_one_letter_code
_entity_poly.pdbx_strand_id
1 'polypeptide(L)'
;MGALAFVDYHGEQVVLDGPEAVSLLASAGGLEAATVSACRDCRSRVLAAVALVDLLELAPVHPRAGELVEFADDAPTLHLYLVDAEARCRHRRWRDPGREEWLDAVAPRAGLPRRP
;
A
#
# COMPACT_ATOMS: atom_id res chain seq x y z
N MET A 1 -0.96 7.15 -15.55
CA MET A 1 -1.84 7.15 -14.35
C MET A 1 -1.54 5.83 -13.69
N GLY A 2 -0.74 5.88 -12.63
CA GLY A 2 -0.02 4.70 -12.19
C GLY A 2 -0.80 3.82 -11.26
N ALA A 3 -0.72 2.51 -11.55
CA ALA A 3 -1.18 1.45 -10.67
C ALA A 3 -0.51 1.53 -9.29
N LEU A 4 -1.25 1.06 -8.29
CA LEU A 4 -0.77 0.88 -6.92
C LEU A 4 -0.86 -0.60 -6.55
N ALA A 5 0.07 -1.07 -5.74
CA ALA A 5 -0.05 -2.40 -5.13
C ALA A 5 0.03 -2.28 -3.62
N PHE A 6 -0.97 -2.84 -2.94
CA PHE A 6 -0.91 -3.09 -1.51
C PHE A 6 -0.26 -4.45 -1.32
N VAL A 7 0.81 -4.50 -0.53
CA VAL A 7 1.61 -5.69 -0.31
C VAL A 7 1.65 -5.95 1.19
N ASP A 8 1.54 -7.21 1.60
CA ASP A 8 1.69 -7.60 2.99
C ASP A 8 3.15 -7.98 3.31
N TYR A 9 3.42 -8.40 4.54
CA TYR A 9 4.76 -8.87 4.88
C TYR A 9 5.10 -10.22 4.24
N HIS A 10 4.17 -11.01 3.71
CA HIS A 10 4.48 -12.25 3.00
C HIS A 10 4.80 -12.05 1.51
N GLY A 11 4.45 -10.90 0.94
CA GLY A 11 4.58 -10.58 -0.49
C GLY A 11 3.31 -10.89 -1.28
N GLU A 12 2.20 -11.21 -0.60
CA GLU A 12 0.87 -11.22 -1.21
C GLU A 12 0.47 -9.78 -1.55
N GLN A 13 -0.34 -9.62 -2.60
CA GLN A 13 -0.63 -8.29 -3.12
C GLN A 13 -2.02 -8.13 -3.71
N VAL A 14 -2.63 -6.98 -3.42
CA VAL A 14 -3.80 -6.45 -4.11
C VAL A 14 -3.35 -5.32 -5.02
N VAL A 15 -3.55 -5.48 -6.32
CA VAL A 15 -3.16 -4.48 -7.33
C VAL A 15 -4.39 -3.69 -7.76
N LEU A 16 -4.24 -2.38 -7.77
CA LEU A 16 -5.19 -1.42 -8.31
C LEU A 16 -4.64 -0.84 -9.60
N ASP A 17 -5.48 -0.76 -10.62
CA ASP A 17 -5.13 -0.04 -11.83
C ASP A 17 -5.05 1.48 -11.61
N GLY A 18 -4.67 2.24 -12.65
CA GLY A 18 -4.53 3.69 -12.55
C GLY A 18 -5.81 4.40 -12.08
N PRO A 19 -6.96 4.19 -12.73
CA PRO A 19 -8.25 4.73 -12.30
C PRO A 19 -8.64 4.36 -10.86
N GLU A 20 -8.53 3.09 -10.47
CA GLU A 20 -8.83 2.62 -9.12
C GLU A 20 -7.91 3.28 -8.08
N ALA A 21 -6.61 3.35 -8.36
CA ALA A 21 -5.64 4.00 -7.49
C ALA A 21 -5.96 5.48 -7.26
N VAL A 22 -6.33 6.21 -8.31
CA VAL A 22 -6.71 7.63 -8.21
C VAL A 22 -8.00 7.79 -7.41
N SER A 23 -9.01 6.95 -7.69
CA SER A 23 -10.29 6.97 -7.00
C SER A 23 -10.12 6.72 -5.50
N LEU A 24 -9.37 5.68 -5.13
CA LEU A 24 -9.08 5.33 -3.73
C LEU A 24 -8.33 6.45 -3.01
N LEU A 25 -7.27 6.99 -3.61
CA LEU A 25 -6.52 8.07 -2.98
C LEU A 25 -7.38 9.32 -2.78
N ALA A 26 -8.30 9.62 -3.71
CA ALA A 26 -9.22 10.74 -3.56
C ALA A 26 -10.24 10.50 -2.44
N SER A 27 -10.84 9.30 -2.36
CA SER A 27 -11.86 8.99 -1.36
C SER A 27 -11.30 8.84 0.05
N ALA A 28 -10.09 8.32 0.18
CA ALA A 28 -9.44 8.03 1.46
C ALA A 28 -8.47 9.13 1.93
N GLY A 29 -8.61 10.36 1.41
CA GLY A 29 -7.78 11.51 1.83
C GLY A 29 -6.28 11.27 1.65
N GLY A 30 -5.89 10.58 0.58
CA GLY A 30 -4.51 10.23 0.28
C GLY A 30 -3.91 9.15 1.18
N LEU A 31 -4.71 8.47 2.02
CA LEU A 31 -4.28 7.48 3.02
C LEU A 31 -3.47 8.08 4.18
N GLU A 32 -3.53 9.40 4.39
CA GLU A 32 -2.71 10.08 5.39
C GLU A 32 -3.01 9.59 6.82
N ALA A 33 -4.28 9.30 7.13
CA ALA A 33 -4.69 8.80 8.45
C ALA A 33 -4.12 7.40 8.78
N ALA A 34 -3.83 6.58 7.76
CA ALA A 34 -3.25 5.26 7.92
C ALA A 34 -1.73 5.24 7.72
N THR A 35 -1.11 6.36 7.31
CA THR A 35 0.31 6.40 6.94
C THR A 35 1.20 6.43 8.19
N VAL A 36 2.06 5.43 8.32
CA VAL A 36 3.10 5.34 9.35
C VAL A 36 4.40 5.96 8.86
N SER A 37 4.77 5.68 7.61
CA SER A 37 6.00 6.15 6.97
C SER A 37 5.75 6.33 5.48
N ALA A 38 6.37 7.31 4.84
CA ALA A 38 6.13 7.57 3.42
C ALA A 38 7.36 8.09 2.69
N CYS A 39 7.43 7.74 1.40
CA CYS A 39 8.29 8.42 0.46
C CYS A 39 7.77 9.84 0.20
N ARG A 40 8.66 10.85 0.23
CA ARG A 40 8.27 12.22 -0.14
C ARG A 40 8.28 12.48 -1.65
N ASP A 41 8.82 11.55 -2.43
CA ASP A 41 9.04 11.72 -3.87
C ASP A 41 8.13 10.81 -4.73
N CYS A 42 7.39 9.87 -4.13
CA CYS A 42 6.40 9.03 -4.82
C CYS A 42 5.29 8.58 -3.86
N ARG A 43 4.34 7.77 -4.34
CA ARG A 43 3.18 7.33 -3.54
C ARG A 43 3.46 6.16 -2.59
N SER A 44 4.67 5.59 -2.62
CA SER A 44 5.06 4.47 -1.75
C SER A 44 5.05 4.86 -0.27
N ARG A 45 4.46 4.00 0.55
CA ARG A 45 4.28 4.25 1.99
C ARG A 45 4.09 2.93 2.76
N VAL A 46 4.34 2.99 4.06
CA VAL A 46 3.95 1.99 5.06
C VAL A 46 2.65 2.47 5.69
N LEU A 47 1.67 1.58 5.74
CA LEU A 47 0.35 1.81 6.28
C LEU A 47 0.16 0.96 7.53
N ALA A 48 -0.49 1.50 8.57
CA ALA A 48 -1.01 0.69 9.65
C ALA A 48 -2.28 -0.03 9.18
N ALA A 49 -2.32 -1.37 9.29
CA ALA A 49 -3.40 -2.20 8.77
C ALA A 49 -4.75 -1.83 9.41
N VAL A 50 -4.80 -1.73 10.74
CA VAL A 50 -6.03 -1.35 11.48
C VAL A 50 -6.53 0.04 11.08
N ALA A 51 -5.63 1.03 10.99
CA ALA A 51 -6.01 2.37 10.59
C ALA A 51 -6.46 2.46 9.11
N LEU A 52 -5.97 1.54 8.26
CA LEU A 52 -6.46 1.42 6.89
C LEU A 52 -7.88 0.88 6.87
N VAL A 53 -8.19 -0.15 7.66
CA VAL A 53 -9.56 -0.68 7.80
C VAL A 53 -10.51 0.41 8.25
N ASP A 54 -10.20 1.08 9.37
CA ASP A 54 -11.01 2.19 9.90
C ASP A 54 -11.24 3.29 8.84
N LEU A 55 -10.20 3.63 8.08
CA LEU A 55 -10.28 4.64 7.04
C LEU A 55 -11.20 4.21 5.88
N LEU A 56 -11.11 2.96 5.45
CA LEU A 56 -11.90 2.43 4.33
C LEU A 56 -13.38 2.23 4.70
N GLU A 57 -13.67 1.91 5.96
CA GLU A 57 -15.04 1.82 6.46
C GLU A 57 -15.73 3.20 6.54
N LEU A 58 -14.96 4.27 6.75
CA LEU A 58 -15.45 5.65 6.82
C LEU A 58 -15.44 6.39 5.47
N ALA A 59 -14.69 5.88 4.48
CA ALA A 59 -14.54 6.51 3.18
C ALA A 59 -15.79 6.29 2.28
N PRO A 60 -16.03 7.18 1.30
CA PRO A 60 -16.98 6.91 0.23
C PRO A 60 -16.70 5.57 -0.46
N VAL A 61 -17.77 4.85 -0.83
CA VAL A 61 -17.72 3.47 -1.36
C VAL A 61 -16.77 3.38 -2.55
N HIS A 62 -15.60 2.78 -2.34
CA HIS A 62 -14.69 2.37 -3.40
C HIS A 62 -14.98 0.90 -3.78
N PRO A 63 -15.04 0.53 -5.07
CA PRO A 63 -15.37 -0.85 -5.49
C PRO A 63 -14.46 -1.93 -4.91
N ARG A 64 -13.20 -1.59 -4.62
CA ARG A 64 -12.18 -2.49 -4.05
C ARG A 64 -12.02 -2.36 -2.53
N ALA A 65 -12.86 -1.56 -1.86
CA ALA A 65 -12.73 -1.32 -0.42
C ALA A 65 -12.85 -2.62 0.40
N GLY A 66 -13.85 -3.47 0.09
CA GLY A 66 -14.05 -4.74 0.79
C GLY A 66 -12.83 -5.65 0.71
N GLU A 67 -12.29 -5.86 -0.49
CA GLU A 67 -11.08 -6.69 -0.66
C GLU A 67 -9.86 -6.11 0.06
N LEU A 68 -9.70 -4.78 0.09
CA LEU A 68 -8.59 -4.15 0.81
C LEU A 68 -8.76 -4.24 2.33
N VAL A 69 -10.00 -4.23 2.84
CA VAL A 69 -10.31 -4.46 4.26
C VAL A 69 -9.99 -5.90 4.62
N GLU A 70 -10.50 -6.88 3.86
CA GLU A 70 -10.19 -8.30 4.07
C GLU A 70 -8.68 -8.56 4.04
N PHE A 71 -7.98 -7.98 3.06
CA PHE A 71 -6.53 -8.09 2.95
C PHE A 71 -5.77 -7.45 4.13
N ALA A 72 -6.28 -6.36 4.68
CA ALA A 72 -5.69 -5.71 5.85
C ALA A 72 -5.95 -6.46 7.16
N ASP A 73 -7.13 -7.05 7.31
CA ASP A 73 -7.47 -7.90 8.47
C ASP A 73 -6.67 -9.21 8.47
N ASP A 74 -6.45 -9.80 7.30
CA ASP A 74 -5.66 -11.04 7.14
C ASP A 74 -4.14 -10.78 7.17
N ALA A 75 -3.69 -9.53 7.26
CA ALA A 75 -2.29 -9.18 7.23
C ALA A 75 -1.52 -9.85 8.39
N PRO A 76 -0.39 -10.54 8.13
CA PRO A 76 0.38 -11.24 9.16
C PRO A 76 1.09 -10.29 10.14
N THR A 77 1.08 -8.99 9.87
CA THR A 77 1.72 -7.94 10.67
C THR A 77 0.80 -6.73 10.78
N LEU A 78 1.16 -5.79 11.66
CA LEU A 78 0.41 -4.54 11.83
C LEU A 78 0.57 -3.57 10.65
N HIS A 79 1.44 -3.87 9.69
CA HIS A 79 1.72 -3.00 8.56
C HIS A 79 1.37 -3.64 7.22
N LEU A 80 0.95 -2.78 6.30
CA LEU A 80 0.89 -3.03 4.87
C LEU A 80 1.81 -2.06 4.13
N TYR A 81 2.24 -2.46 2.94
CA TYR A 81 3.22 -1.74 2.14
C TYR A 81 2.59 -1.33 0.82
N LEU A 82 2.42 -0.03 0.63
CA LEU A 82 1.93 0.51 -0.64
C LEU A 82 3.12 0.71 -1.59
N VAL A 83 3.00 0.18 -2.80
CA VAL A 83 3.98 0.30 -3.87
C VAL A 83 3.43 1.16 -5.00
N ASP A 84 4.14 2.22 -5.36
CA ASP A 84 3.92 2.95 -6.60
C ASP A 84 4.59 2.21 -7.76
N ALA A 85 3.78 1.51 -8.57
CA ALA A 85 4.27 0.65 -9.64
C ALA A 85 4.99 1.43 -10.77
N GLU A 86 4.61 2.69 -10.99
CA GLU A 86 5.26 3.56 -11.98
C GLU A 86 6.63 4.05 -11.49
N ALA A 87 6.75 4.41 -10.21
CA ALA A 87 7.93 5.09 -9.69
C ALA A 87 9.10 4.16 -9.32
N ARG A 88 8.85 2.85 -9.09
CA ARG A 88 9.86 1.88 -8.62
C ARG A 88 10.75 2.45 -7.50
N CYS A 89 10.11 2.85 -6.40
CA CYS A 89 10.72 3.69 -5.37
C CYS A 89 12.13 3.24 -4.92
N ARG A 90 13.12 4.11 -5.13
CA ARG A 90 14.49 4.00 -4.58
C ARG A 90 14.93 5.30 -3.89
N HIS A 91 13.98 6.18 -3.61
CA HIS A 91 14.24 7.50 -3.09
C HIS A 91 14.82 7.47 -1.67
N ARG A 92 15.59 8.51 -1.35
CA ARG A 92 16.29 8.64 -0.06
C ARG A 92 15.52 9.48 0.96
N ARG A 93 14.51 10.25 0.52
CA ARG A 93 13.80 11.22 1.35
C ARG A 93 12.56 10.61 2.01
N TRP A 94 12.71 9.41 2.56
CA TRP A 94 11.65 8.79 3.34
C TRP A 94 11.48 9.51 4.67
N ARG A 95 10.23 9.63 5.09
CA ARG A 95 9.86 10.17 6.39
C ARG A 95 9.72 8.97 7.34
N ASP A 96 10.50 8.98 8.43
CA ASP A 96 10.49 7.99 9.51
C ASP A 96 11.08 6.61 9.12
N PRO A 97 11.39 5.69 10.08
CA PRO A 97 12.33 4.58 9.85
C PRO A 97 11.75 3.41 9.04
N GLY A 98 10.49 3.46 8.59
CA GLY A 98 9.82 2.36 7.88
C GLY A 98 10.40 1.99 6.52
N ARG A 99 11.47 2.67 6.06
CA ARG A 99 12.09 2.44 4.75
C ARG A 99 12.71 1.07 4.62
N GLU A 100 13.41 0.62 5.65
CA GLU A 100 14.08 -0.67 5.63
C GLU A 100 13.04 -1.80 5.60
N GLU A 101 12.05 -1.71 6.47
CA GLU A 101 10.91 -2.63 6.49
C GLU A 101 10.18 -2.73 5.15
N TRP A 102 9.86 -1.57 4.54
CA TRP A 102 9.22 -1.55 3.23
C TRP A 102 10.10 -2.18 2.14
N LEU A 103 11.41 -1.90 2.15
CA LEU A 103 12.33 -2.50 1.18
C LEU A 103 12.38 -4.02 1.31
N ASP A 104 12.35 -4.54 2.53
CA ASP A 104 12.37 -5.98 2.80
C ASP A 104 11.06 -6.66 2.38
N ALA A 105 9.92 -6.00 2.62
CA ALA A 105 8.61 -6.53 2.25
C ALA A 105 8.38 -6.57 0.73
N VAL A 106 8.79 -5.51 0.02
CA VAL A 106 8.57 -5.36 -1.42
C VAL A 106 9.73 -5.90 -2.28
N ALA A 107 10.80 -6.38 -1.63
CA ALA A 107 11.89 -7.04 -2.31
C ALA A 107 11.36 -8.29 -3.04
N PRO A 108 11.87 -8.60 -4.25
CA PRO A 108 11.51 -9.84 -4.93
C PRO A 108 11.91 -11.03 -4.06
N ARG A 109 10.92 -11.73 -3.50
CA ARG A 109 11.17 -12.96 -2.74
C ARG A 109 11.50 -14.08 -3.70
N ALA A 110 12.64 -14.74 -3.48
CA ALA A 110 13.03 -15.90 -4.27
C ALA A 110 11.94 -16.98 -4.14
N GLY A 111 11.26 -17.29 -5.26
CA GLY A 111 10.25 -18.36 -5.32
C GLY A 111 8.82 -17.91 -5.62
N LEU A 112 8.49 -16.62 -5.57
CA LEU A 112 7.16 -16.16 -6.01
C LEU A 112 7.18 -15.85 -7.52
N PRO A 113 6.35 -16.52 -8.34
CA PRO A 113 6.26 -16.22 -9.76
C PRO A 113 5.77 -14.78 -9.94
N ARG A 114 6.53 -13.98 -10.70
CA ARG A 114 6.02 -12.72 -11.22
C ARG A 114 4.84 -13.05 -12.12
N ARG A 115 3.62 -12.70 -11.71
CA ARG A 115 2.46 -12.78 -12.61
C ARG A 115 2.75 -11.83 -13.80
N PRO A 116 2.60 -12.33 -15.04
CA PRO A 116 3.02 -11.61 -16.25
C PRO A 116 2.28 -10.30 -16.47
#